data_AF-W4V3F2-F1
#
_entry.id   AF-W4V3F2-F1
#
_cell.length_a   1.000
_cell.length_b   1.000
_cell.length_c   1.000
_cell.angle_alpha   90.00
_cell.angle_beta   90.00
_cell.angle_gamma   90.00
#
_symmetry.space_group_name_H-M   'P 1'
#
loop_
_entity.id
_entity.type
_entity.pdbx_description
1 polymer ?
#
loop_
_entity_poly.entity_id
_entity_poly.type
_entity_poly.pdbx_seq_one_letter_code
_entity_poly.pdbx_strand_id
1 'polypeptide(L)'
;MDDNHKHPSNEKKMKFRLNLLGAKNGNTRWVVLITILAFILSSSLSIISSSLLEDVNIFFSILIVLIIVLVGIVFDIIGIAVTSADESPFHAMASRKYYGAKQAIRLIRNANKVSSVCNDVVGDICGVISGTASAFIVFKISQSASGIVASLVELSFAGFVAALTIGGKAIGKTIAMENCNYIVYKVGVVAKFVMGRIGFGKKKKKEILKKILLISKELRKMAKM
;
A
#
# COMPACT_ATOMS: atom_id res chain seq x y z
N MET A 1 -0.82 -49.31 -40.25
CA MET A 1 -1.51 -48.38 -39.34
C MET A 1 -0.53 -47.25 -39.11
N ASP A 2 -0.65 -46.21 -39.93
CA ASP A 2 0.25 -45.06 -40.02
C ASP A 2 -0.26 -43.92 -39.13
N ASP A 3 0.41 -43.63 -38.02
CA ASP A 3 0.16 -42.42 -37.24
C ASP A 3 1.27 -41.40 -37.48
N ASN A 4 1.18 -40.74 -38.64
CA ASN A 4 2.07 -39.67 -39.08
C ASN A 4 1.73 -38.36 -38.34
N HIS A 5 2.36 -38.13 -37.19
CA HIS A 5 2.29 -36.85 -36.48
C HIS A 5 3.15 -35.80 -37.22
N LYS A 6 2.60 -35.22 -38.30
CA LYS A 6 3.17 -34.05 -38.95
C LYS A 6 3.15 -32.86 -37.99
N HIS A 7 4.29 -32.53 -37.41
CA HIS A 7 4.53 -31.23 -36.79
C HIS A 7 4.45 -30.17 -37.90
N PRO A 8 3.50 -29.22 -37.90
CA PRO A 8 3.46 -28.21 -38.94
C PRO A 8 4.65 -27.27 -38.76
N SER A 9 5.60 -27.37 -39.68
CA SER A 9 6.75 -26.48 -39.87
C SER A 9 6.31 -25.13 -40.43
N ASN A 10 5.53 -24.38 -39.64
CA ASN A 10 5.23 -23.00 -39.95
C ASN A 10 5.28 -22.17 -38.67
N GLU A 11 6.49 -21.71 -38.32
CA GLU A 11 6.71 -20.71 -37.27
C GLU A 11 6.08 -19.37 -37.68
N LYS A 12 4.76 -19.27 -37.66
CA LYS A 12 4.10 -17.98 -37.48
C LYS A 12 4.40 -17.54 -36.06
N LYS A 13 5.54 -16.87 -35.86
CA LYS A 13 5.84 -16.15 -34.61
C LYS A 13 4.67 -15.22 -34.34
N MET A 14 3.82 -15.61 -33.40
CA MET A 14 2.74 -14.78 -32.89
C MET A 14 3.39 -13.53 -32.32
N LYS A 15 3.39 -12.44 -33.10
CA LYS A 15 3.91 -11.15 -32.66
C LYS A 15 2.96 -10.66 -31.57
N PHE A 16 3.30 -10.96 -30.32
CA PHE A 16 2.74 -10.25 -29.17
C PHE A 16 3.02 -8.77 -29.43
N ARG A 17 1.96 -7.98 -29.66
CA ARG A 17 2.12 -6.54 -29.77
C ARG A 17 2.68 -6.07 -28.44
N LEU A 18 3.93 -5.61 -28.44
CA LEU A 18 4.50 -4.95 -27.28
C LEU A 18 3.60 -3.75 -27.01
N ASN A 19 2.90 -3.74 -25.88
CA ASN A 19 2.09 -2.60 -25.48
C ASN A 19 3.04 -1.44 -25.18
N LEU A 20 3.40 -0.67 -26.21
CA LEU A 20 4.15 0.58 -26.17
C LEU A 20 3.30 1.72 -25.57
N LEU A 21 2.42 1.40 -24.63
CA LEU A 21 1.61 2.34 -23.85
C LEU A 21 2.35 2.82 -22.58
N GLY A 22 3.51 2.22 -22.26
CA GLY A 22 4.34 2.59 -21.11
C GLY A 22 5.42 3.65 -21.37
N ALA A 23 5.67 4.01 -22.63
CA ALA A 23 6.71 4.97 -23.01
C ALA A 23 6.15 6.40 -23.08
N LYS A 24 5.72 6.94 -21.94
CA LYS A 24 5.52 8.39 -21.81
C LYS A 24 6.30 8.87 -20.60
N ASN A 25 7.11 9.90 -20.82
CA ASN A 25 8.06 10.58 -19.92
C ASN A 25 7.53 11.01 -18.53
N GLY A 26 6.32 10.61 -18.14
CA GLY A 26 5.79 10.69 -16.79
C GLY A 26 6.12 9.48 -15.90
N ASN A 27 6.52 8.33 -16.46
CA ASN A 27 6.81 7.13 -15.65
C ASN A 27 8.11 7.29 -14.85
N THR A 28 9.17 7.88 -15.43
CA THR A 28 10.47 8.02 -14.76
C THR A 28 10.40 8.94 -13.53
N ARG A 29 9.73 10.09 -13.63
CA ARG A 29 9.52 10.99 -12.47
C ARG A 29 8.74 10.32 -11.36
N TRP A 30 7.76 9.49 -11.72
CA TRP A 30 6.93 8.80 -10.75
C TRP A 30 7.66 7.62 -10.10
N VAL A 31 8.46 6.88 -10.86
CA VAL A 31 9.38 5.84 -10.35
C VAL A 31 10.38 6.46 -9.38
N VAL A 32 11.07 7.55 -9.77
CA VAL A 32 12.02 8.25 -8.90
C VAL A 32 11.35 8.77 -7.62
N LEU A 33 10.15 9.34 -7.74
CA LEU A 33 9.38 9.79 -6.58
C LEU A 33 9.06 8.62 -5.65
N ILE A 34 8.60 7.48 -6.19
CA ILE A 34 8.30 6.29 -5.39
C ILE A 34 9.55 5.74 -4.72
N THR A 35 10.67 5.63 -5.41
CA THR A 35 11.91 5.12 -4.82
C THR A 35 12.39 6.02 -3.68
N ILE A 36 12.40 7.35 -3.89
CA ILE A 36 12.80 8.30 -2.85
C ILE A 36 11.82 8.27 -1.66
N LEU A 37 10.52 8.23 -1.95
CA LEU A 37 9.50 8.22 -0.92
C LEU A 37 9.53 6.91 -0.13
N ALA A 38 9.70 5.76 -0.80
CA ALA A 38 9.86 4.46 -0.17
C ALA A 38 11.11 4.42 0.72
N PHE A 39 12.24 4.96 0.24
CA PHE A 39 13.48 5.05 1.02
C PHE A 39 13.30 5.88 2.30
N ILE A 40 12.76 7.10 2.17
CA ILE A 40 12.53 8.00 3.32
C ILE A 40 11.54 7.37 4.32
N LEU A 41 10.45 6.81 3.81
CA LEU A 41 9.40 6.21 4.64
C LEU A 41 9.94 4.97 5.36
N SER A 42 10.62 4.08 4.64
CA SER A 42 11.25 2.88 5.19
C SER A 42 12.28 3.22 6.27
N SER A 43 13.19 4.16 5.99
CA SER A 43 14.21 4.59 6.95
C SER A 43 13.59 5.20 8.21
N SER A 44 12.61 6.10 8.06
CA SER A 44 11.94 6.74 9.19
C SER A 44 11.16 5.73 10.05
N LEU A 45 10.41 4.83 9.41
CA LEU A 45 9.63 3.80 10.10
C LEU A 45 10.53 2.75 10.78
N SER A 46 11.67 2.40 10.16
CA SER A 46 12.62 1.44 10.73
C SER A 46 13.21 1.98 12.04
N ILE A 47 13.59 3.27 12.07
CA ILE A 47 14.09 3.93 13.30
C ILE A 47 13.03 3.95 14.40
N ILE A 48 11.78 4.25 14.05
CA ILE A 48 10.67 4.24 15.02
C ILE A 48 10.44 2.82 15.54
N SER A 49 10.43 1.83 14.65
CA SER A 49 10.15 0.44 14.98
C SER A 49 11.26 -0.16 15.85
N SER A 50 12.53 0.11 15.56
CA SER A 50 13.65 -0.36 16.37
C SER A 50 13.59 0.22 17.79
N SER A 51 13.31 1.52 17.91
CA SER A 51 13.17 2.18 19.21
C SER A 51 12.01 1.61 20.02
N LEU A 52 10.87 1.32 19.36
CA LEU A 52 9.72 0.70 20.02
C LEU A 52 9.98 -0.75 20.43
N LEU A 53 10.84 -1.50 19.74
CA LEU A 53 11.14 -2.90 20.05
C LEU A 53 12.21 -3.06 21.15
N GLU A 54 13.01 -2.03 21.39
CA GLU A 54 14.09 -2.04 22.39
C GLU A 54 13.54 -2.08 23.82
N ASP A 55 12.46 -1.36 24.10
CA ASP A 55 11.86 -1.27 25.44
C ASP A 55 10.78 -2.35 25.72
N VAL A 56 10.47 -3.17 24.71
CA VAL A 56 9.30 -4.06 24.74
C VAL A 56 9.71 -5.52 24.97
N ASN A 57 8.89 -6.23 25.75
CA ASN A 57 9.09 -7.63 26.09
C ASN A 57 8.94 -8.53 24.84
N ILE A 58 9.68 -9.65 24.77
CA ILE A 58 9.74 -10.56 23.62
C ILE A 58 8.36 -10.98 23.12
N PHE A 59 7.43 -11.27 24.03
CA PHE A 59 6.05 -11.63 23.66
C PHE A 59 5.33 -10.52 22.88
N PHE A 60 5.44 -9.28 23.35
CA PHE A 60 4.85 -8.13 22.67
C PHE A 60 5.55 -7.82 21.35
N SER A 61 6.86 -8.03 21.26
CA SER A 61 7.61 -7.84 20.01
C SER A 61 7.14 -8.80 18.90
N ILE A 62 6.88 -10.07 19.23
CA ILE A 62 6.30 -11.04 18.29
C ILE A 62 4.91 -10.59 17.83
N LEU A 63 4.08 -10.09 18.76
CA LEU A 63 2.75 -9.58 18.43
C LEU A 63 2.82 -8.37 17.49
N ILE A 64 3.77 -7.45 17.71
CA ILE A 64 3.99 -6.28 16.84
C ILE A 64 4.37 -6.72 15.43
N VAL A 65 5.30 -7.68 15.28
CA VAL A 65 5.68 -8.22 13.96
C VAL A 65 4.47 -8.81 13.25
N LEU A 66 3.65 -9.59 13.97
CA LEU A 66 2.44 -10.18 13.41
C LEU A 66 1.46 -9.12 12.91
N ILE A 67 1.24 -8.04 13.68
CA ILE A 67 0.38 -6.93 13.28
C ILE A 67 0.94 -6.23 12.02
N ILE A 68 2.25 -6.00 11.94
CA ILE A 68 2.89 -5.36 10.78
C ILE A 68 2.67 -6.21 9.51
N VAL A 69 2.84 -7.53 9.61
CA VAL A 69 2.60 -8.47 8.49
C VAL A 69 1.14 -8.44 8.06
N LEU A 70 0.19 -8.50 9.00
CA LEU A 70 -1.24 -8.45 8.71
C LEU A 70 -1.63 -7.13 8.03
N VAL A 71 -1.09 -6.00 8.49
CA VAL A 71 -1.31 -4.70 7.85
C VAL A 71 -0.79 -4.73 6.41
N GLY A 72 0.42 -5.26 6.17
CA GLY A 72 0.98 -5.41 4.83
C GLY A 72 0.09 -6.24 3.90
N ILE A 73 -0.44 -7.37 4.38
CA ILE A 73 -1.37 -8.22 3.61
C ILE A 73 -2.66 -7.47 3.28
N VAL A 74 -3.23 -6.72 4.23
CA VAL A 74 -4.46 -5.92 3.97
C VAL A 74 -4.22 -4.87 2.89
N PHE A 75 -3.07 -4.18 2.93
CA PHE A 75 -2.72 -3.20 1.89
C PHE A 75 -2.52 -3.85 0.51
N ASP A 76 -1.92 -5.04 0.45
CA ASP A 76 -1.81 -5.83 -0.78
C ASP A 76 -3.18 -6.19 -1.37
N ILE A 77 -4.10 -6.69 -0.54
CA ILE A 77 -5.48 -7.00 -0.91
C ILE A 77 -6.18 -5.77 -1.50
N ILE A 78 -5.98 -4.59 -0.89
CA ILE A 78 -6.54 -3.33 -1.41
C ILE A 78 -5.95 -3.01 -2.79
N GLY A 79 -4.63 -3.14 -2.97
CA GLY A 79 -3.96 -2.87 -4.24
C GLY A 79 -4.47 -3.77 -5.37
N ILE A 80 -4.64 -5.06 -5.11
CA ILE A 80 -5.18 -6.04 -6.06
C ILE A 80 -6.66 -5.77 -6.34
N ALA A 81 -7.47 -5.52 -5.30
CA ALA A 81 -8.89 -5.23 -5.45
C ALA A 81 -9.13 -3.99 -6.33
N VAL A 82 -8.33 -2.93 -6.17
CA VAL A 82 -8.44 -1.71 -6.99
C VAL A 82 -8.10 -1.97 -8.45
N THR A 83 -7.17 -2.87 -8.75
CA THR A 83 -6.83 -3.24 -10.13
C THR A 83 -7.84 -4.18 -10.78
N SER A 84 -8.53 -5.00 -10.00
CA SER A 84 -9.51 -5.97 -10.50
C SER A 84 -10.96 -5.47 -10.50
N ALA A 85 -11.23 -4.29 -9.94
CA ALA A 85 -12.58 -3.73 -9.87
C ALA A 85 -13.00 -3.01 -11.17
N ASP A 86 -14.24 -3.24 -11.58
CA ASP A 86 -14.85 -2.60 -12.75
C ASP A 86 -15.52 -1.26 -12.40
N GLU A 87 -15.45 -0.27 -13.29
CA GLU A 87 -16.08 1.05 -13.06
C GLU A 87 -17.63 1.00 -13.14
N SER A 88 -18.20 0.08 -13.93
CA SER A 88 -19.64 -0.06 -14.20
C SER A 88 -20.54 -0.11 -12.95
N PRO A 89 -20.30 -1.01 -11.96
CA PRO A 89 -21.10 -1.04 -10.74
C PRO A 89 -21.01 0.27 -9.93
N PHE A 90 -19.87 0.96 -9.96
CA PHE A 90 -19.69 2.21 -9.24
C PHE A 90 -20.41 3.39 -9.90
N HIS A 91 -20.57 3.38 -11.22
CA HIS A 91 -21.37 4.38 -11.91
C HIS A 91 -22.86 4.28 -11.53
N ALA A 92 -23.39 3.06 -11.43
CA ALA A 92 -24.75 2.83 -10.93
C ALA A 92 -24.91 3.24 -9.46
N MET A 93 -23.91 2.97 -8.60
CA MET A 93 -23.91 3.46 -7.22
C MET A 93 -23.82 4.99 -7.14
N ALA A 94 -23.07 5.62 -8.04
CA ALA A 94 -22.92 7.08 -8.08
C ALA A 94 -24.20 7.79 -8.54
N SER A 95 -24.96 7.21 -9.47
CA SER A 95 -26.27 7.76 -9.89
C SER A 95 -27.30 7.70 -8.75
N ARG A 96 -27.26 6.62 -7.95
CA ARG A 96 -28.03 6.47 -6.70
C ARG A 96 -27.46 7.26 -5.51
N LYS A 97 -26.44 8.12 -5.73
CA LYS A 97 -25.82 8.99 -4.72
C LYS A 97 -25.24 8.26 -3.50
N TYR A 98 -24.78 7.02 -3.65
CA TYR A 98 -24.11 6.31 -2.55
C TYR A 98 -22.87 7.05 -2.06
N TYR A 99 -22.70 7.11 -0.74
CA TYR A 99 -21.53 7.73 -0.12
C TYR A 99 -20.25 6.96 -0.53
N GLY A 100 -19.18 7.69 -0.90
CA GLY A 100 -17.90 7.08 -1.32
C GLY A 100 -17.82 6.68 -2.79
N ALA A 101 -18.93 6.52 -3.52
CA ALA A 101 -18.94 6.00 -4.90
C ALA A 101 -18.07 6.81 -5.88
N LYS A 102 -18.17 8.15 -5.85
CA LYS A 102 -17.31 9.02 -6.70
C LYS A 102 -15.83 8.90 -6.38
N GLN A 103 -15.47 8.58 -5.13
CA GLN A 103 -14.08 8.42 -4.73
C GLN A 103 -13.56 7.04 -5.12
N ALA A 104 -14.37 6.00 -5.03
CA ALA A 104 -14.07 4.67 -5.55
C ALA A 104 -13.77 4.71 -7.07
N ILE A 105 -14.59 5.41 -7.87
CA ILE A 105 -14.31 5.60 -9.31
C ILE A 105 -12.95 6.27 -9.54
N ARG A 106 -12.57 7.27 -8.73
CA ARG A 106 -11.26 7.92 -8.84
C ARG A 106 -10.10 7.01 -8.48
N LEU A 107 -10.30 6.06 -7.55
CA LEU A 107 -9.31 5.06 -7.19
C LEU A 107 -9.10 4.09 -8.35
N ILE A 108 -10.17 3.57 -8.95
CA ILE A 108 -10.12 2.65 -10.10
C ILE A 108 -9.46 3.33 -11.31
N ARG A 109 -9.81 4.58 -11.61
CA ARG A 109 -9.16 5.35 -12.69
C ARG A 109 -7.66 5.55 -12.52
N ASN A 110 -7.16 5.51 -11.29
CA ASN A 110 -5.73 5.60 -10.97
C ASN A 110 -5.19 4.27 -10.43
N ALA A 111 -5.81 3.14 -10.77
CA ALA A 111 -5.52 1.84 -10.16
C ALA A 111 -4.04 1.48 -10.22
N ASN A 112 -3.38 1.69 -11.36
CA ASN A 112 -1.95 1.40 -11.51
C ASN A 112 -1.08 2.14 -10.47
N LYS A 113 -1.41 3.39 -10.18
CA LYS A 113 -0.66 4.18 -9.19
C LYS A 113 -0.97 3.76 -7.76
N VAL A 114 -2.26 3.52 -7.47
CA VAL A 114 -2.70 3.13 -6.13
C VAL A 114 -2.18 1.74 -5.78
N SER A 115 -2.27 0.80 -6.73
CA SER A 115 -1.83 -0.58 -6.54
C SER A 115 -0.34 -0.69 -6.32
N SER A 116 0.49 0.00 -7.10
CA SER A 116 1.94 0.01 -6.88
C SER A 116 2.33 0.69 -5.56
N VAL A 117 1.62 1.74 -5.12
CA VAL A 117 1.88 2.30 -3.79
C VAL A 117 1.47 1.32 -2.68
N CYS A 118 0.32 0.66 -2.79
CA CYS A 118 -0.17 -0.25 -1.77
C CYS A 118 0.59 -1.58 -1.72
N ASN A 119 0.88 -2.19 -2.86
CA ASN A 119 1.60 -3.45 -2.95
C ASN A 119 3.11 -3.23 -2.86
N ASP A 120 3.69 -2.43 -3.74
CA ASP A 120 5.15 -2.30 -3.82
C ASP A 120 5.66 -1.46 -2.63
N VAL A 121 5.17 -0.23 -2.44
CA VAL A 121 5.74 0.63 -1.39
C VAL A 121 5.35 0.15 0.01
N VAL A 122 4.06 0.02 0.29
CA VAL A 122 3.61 -0.35 1.65
C VAL A 122 3.92 -1.82 1.94
N GLY A 123 3.70 -2.71 0.98
CA GLY A 123 3.99 -4.14 1.15
C GLY A 123 5.48 -4.41 1.36
N ASP A 124 6.38 -3.82 0.55
CA ASP A 124 7.82 -4.03 0.72
C ASP A 124 8.32 -3.42 2.03
N ILE A 125 7.83 -2.24 2.42
CA ILE A 125 8.19 -1.61 3.70
C ILE A 125 7.73 -2.46 4.88
N CYS A 126 6.49 -2.96 4.87
CA CYS A 126 6.01 -3.88 5.90
C CYS A 126 6.87 -5.15 5.95
N GLY A 127 7.24 -5.70 4.79
CA GLY A 127 8.16 -6.83 4.68
C GLY A 127 9.51 -6.54 5.32
N VAL A 128 10.18 -5.46 4.92
CA VAL A 128 11.49 -5.07 5.46
C VAL A 128 11.43 -4.82 6.97
N ILE A 129 10.46 -4.05 7.45
CA ILE A 129 10.32 -3.75 8.88
C ILE A 129 10.02 -5.02 9.68
N SER A 130 9.13 -5.89 9.19
CA SER A 130 8.82 -7.15 9.87
C SER A 130 10.04 -8.07 9.95
N GLY A 131 10.85 -8.10 8.88
CA GLY A 131 12.10 -8.84 8.82
C GLY A 131 13.14 -8.29 9.80
N THR A 132 13.41 -6.97 9.77
CA THR A 132 14.36 -6.36 10.71
C THR A 132 13.91 -6.49 12.16
N ALA A 133 12.61 -6.35 12.43
CA ALA A 133 12.03 -6.58 13.75
C ALA A 133 12.18 -8.03 14.21
N SER A 134 11.94 -9.02 13.33
CA SER A 134 12.16 -10.43 13.65
C SER A 134 13.64 -10.73 13.96
N ALA A 135 14.57 -10.15 13.20
CA ALA A 135 16.01 -10.28 13.46
C ALA A 135 16.41 -9.65 14.80
N PHE A 136 15.81 -8.52 15.18
CA PHE A 136 16.05 -7.89 16.47
C PHE A 136 15.54 -8.72 17.65
N ILE A 137 14.35 -9.33 17.51
CA ILE A 137 13.79 -10.24 18.52
C ILE A 137 14.70 -11.45 18.72
N VAL A 138 15.14 -12.03 17.61
CA VAL A 138 16.09 -13.12 17.59
C VAL A 138 17.40 -12.75 18.28
N PHE A 139 17.95 -11.57 17.97
CA PHE A 139 19.19 -11.09 18.60
C PHE A 139 19.06 -11.00 20.13
N LYS A 140 17.93 -10.49 20.64
CA LYS A 140 17.62 -10.47 22.08
C LYS A 140 17.55 -11.88 22.69
N ILE A 141 16.93 -12.83 21.99
CA ILE A 141 16.81 -14.22 22.45
C ILE A 141 18.17 -14.92 22.47
N SER A 142 18.99 -14.72 21.43
CA SER A 142 20.34 -15.30 21.32
C SER A 142 21.31 -14.76 22.39
N GLN A 143 21.10 -13.53 22.88
CA GLN A 143 21.85 -13.02 24.03
C GLN A 143 21.47 -13.72 25.35
N SER A 144 20.24 -14.25 25.44
CA SER A 144 19.73 -14.93 26.64
C SER A 144 19.93 -16.45 26.61
N ALA A 145 20.15 -17.04 25.43
CA ALA A 145 20.31 -18.48 25.22
C ALA A 145 21.49 -18.77 24.29
N SER A 146 22.50 -19.47 24.78
CA SER A 146 23.68 -19.86 24.00
C SER A 146 23.49 -21.22 23.31
N GLY A 147 23.81 -21.31 22.02
CA GLY A 147 24.00 -22.58 21.30
C GLY A 147 23.06 -22.83 20.12
N ILE A 148 23.11 -24.06 19.58
CA ILE A 148 22.36 -24.51 18.39
C ILE A 148 20.84 -24.34 18.53
N VAL A 149 20.31 -24.43 19.76
CA VAL A 149 18.88 -24.31 20.03
C VAL A 149 18.36 -22.90 19.72
N ALA A 150 19.16 -21.85 20.00
CA ALA A 150 18.77 -20.47 19.70
C ALA A 150 18.66 -20.24 18.19
N SER A 151 19.64 -20.72 17.40
CA SER A 151 19.62 -20.64 15.94
C SER A 151 18.48 -21.44 15.31
N LEU A 152 18.09 -22.56 15.91
CA LEU A 152 16.94 -23.36 15.44
C LEU A 152 15.62 -22.61 15.64
N VAL A 153 15.46 -21.95 16.80
CA VAL A 153 14.29 -21.12 17.12
C VAL A 153 14.23 -19.89 16.21
N GLU A 154 15.37 -19.26 15.96
CA GLU A 154 15.51 -18.15 15.00
C GLU A 154 15.01 -18.54 13.61
N LEU A 155 15.57 -19.62 13.05
CA LEU A 155 15.24 -20.04 11.69
C LEU A 155 13.78 -20.47 11.57
N SER A 156 13.27 -21.15 12.61
CA SER A 156 11.86 -21.55 12.69
C SER A 156 10.93 -20.33 12.75
N PHE A 157 11.29 -19.30 13.52
CA PHE A 157 10.50 -18.09 13.65
C PHE A 157 10.51 -17.27 12.35
N ALA A 158 11.68 -17.04 11.75
CA ALA A 158 11.79 -16.35 10.47
C ALA A 158 11.04 -17.10 9.36
N GLY A 159 11.18 -18.44 9.32
CA GLY A 159 10.43 -19.30 8.40
C GLY A 159 8.92 -19.23 8.59
N PHE A 160 8.45 -19.19 9.84
CA PHE A 160 7.04 -19.03 10.18
C PHE A 160 6.49 -17.69 9.69
N VAL A 161 7.21 -16.58 9.94
CA VAL A 161 6.82 -15.24 9.47
C VAL A 161 6.79 -15.18 7.95
N ALA A 162 7.78 -15.77 7.27
CA ALA A 162 7.82 -15.84 5.81
C ALA A 162 6.65 -16.65 5.24
N ALA A 163 6.38 -17.84 5.79
CA ALA A 163 5.28 -18.69 5.37
C ALA A 163 3.92 -18.00 5.58
N LEU A 164 3.75 -17.32 6.71
CA LEU A 164 2.54 -16.54 7.00
C LEU A 164 2.36 -15.38 6.01
N THR A 165 3.44 -14.69 5.67
CA THR A 165 3.39 -13.56 4.72
C THR A 165 3.02 -14.04 3.32
N ILE A 166 3.69 -15.08 2.82
CA ILE A 166 3.47 -15.61 1.47
C ILE A 166 2.08 -16.26 1.37
N GLY A 167 1.71 -17.10 2.34
CA GLY A 167 0.41 -17.75 2.41
C GLY A 167 -0.74 -16.77 2.60
N GLY A 168 -0.55 -15.76 3.45
CA GLY A 168 -1.53 -14.70 3.70
C GLY A 168 -1.81 -13.86 2.46
N LYS A 169 -0.77 -13.46 1.70
CA LYS A 169 -0.94 -12.78 0.41
C LYS A 169 -1.65 -13.66 -0.62
N ALA A 170 -1.33 -14.95 -0.68
CA ALA A 170 -1.97 -15.88 -1.62
C ALA A 170 -3.48 -16.03 -1.36
N ILE A 171 -3.87 -16.26 -0.10
CA ILE A 171 -5.29 -16.33 0.30
C ILE A 171 -5.97 -14.98 0.08
N GLY A 172 -5.30 -13.90 0.48
CA GLY A 172 -5.79 -12.53 0.33
C GLY A 172 -6.11 -12.16 -1.11
N LYS A 173 -5.29 -12.61 -2.07
CA LYS A 173 -5.50 -12.37 -3.49
C LYS A 173 -6.80 -12.98 -4.01
N THR A 174 -7.13 -14.21 -3.62
CA THR A 174 -8.40 -14.85 -4.00
C THR A 174 -9.59 -14.04 -3.47
N ILE A 175 -9.54 -13.66 -2.18
CA ILE A 175 -10.58 -12.84 -1.55
C ILE A 175 -10.70 -11.47 -2.24
N ALA A 176 -9.56 -10.85 -2.58
CA ALA A 176 -9.48 -9.56 -3.25
C ALA A 176 -10.16 -9.58 -4.62
N MET A 177 -9.99 -10.68 -5.37
CA MET A 177 -10.58 -10.84 -6.70
C MET A 177 -12.08 -11.14 -6.64
N GLU A 178 -12.51 -12.02 -5.73
CA GLU A 178 -13.94 -12.35 -5.55
C GLU A 178 -14.75 -11.15 -5.05
N ASN A 179 -14.18 -10.35 -4.14
CA ASN A 179 -14.87 -9.25 -3.46
C ASN A 179 -14.33 -7.86 -3.86
N CYS A 180 -13.73 -7.73 -5.04
CA CYS A 180 -13.02 -6.51 -5.48
C CYS A 180 -13.90 -5.25 -5.37
N ASN A 181 -15.13 -5.32 -5.87
CA ASN A 181 -16.06 -4.20 -5.87
C ASN A 181 -16.45 -3.75 -4.45
N TYR A 182 -16.62 -4.70 -3.52
CA TYR A 182 -16.96 -4.40 -2.14
C TYR A 182 -15.79 -3.76 -1.39
N ILE A 183 -14.58 -4.32 -1.56
CA ILE A 183 -13.36 -3.79 -0.94
C ILE A 183 -13.09 -2.37 -1.43
N VAL A 184 -13.14 -2.14 -2.74
CA VAL A 184 -12.92 -0.81 -3.34
C VAL A 184 -14.00 0.18 -2.90
N TYR A 185 -15.25 -0.25 -2.75
CA TYR A 185 -16.30 0.59 -2.18
C TYR A 185 -15.97 1.03 -0.75
N LYS A 186 -15.60 0.09 0.13
CA LYS A 186 -15.20 0.39 1.52
C LYS A 186 -14.01 1.34 1.58
N VAL A 187 -12.98 1.09 0.78
CA VAL A 187 -11.82 1.99 0.68
C VAL A 187 -12.24 3.37 0.17
N GLY A 188 -13.14 3.44 -0.81
CA GLY A 188 -13.71 4.70 -1.29
C GLY A 188 -14.50 5.48 -0.23
N VAL A 189 -15.24 4.78 0.63
CA VAL A 189 -15.96 5.37 1.78
C VAL A 189 -14.97 5.92 2.81
N VAL A 190 -13.97 5.13 3.19
CA VAL A 190 -12.92 5.55 4.14
C VAL A 190 -12.14 6.74 3.59
N ALA A 191 -11.74 6.69 2.31
CA ALA A 191 -11.04 7.79 1.66
C ALA A 191 -11.88 9.07 1.64
N LYS A 192 -13.20 8.97 1.39
CA LYS A 192 -14.11 10.12 1.46
C LYS A 192 -14.26 10.64 2.88
N PHE A 193 -14.32 9.76 3.87
CA PHE A 193 -14.40 10.14 5.28
C PHE A 193 -13.13 10.87 5.76
N VAL A 194 -11.96 10.31 5.47
CA VAL A 194 -10.65 10.91 5.77
C VAL A 194 -10.50 12.26 5.07
N MET A 195 -10.85 12.34 3.78
CA MET A 195 -10.79 13.61 3.04
C MET A 195 -11.84 14.62 3.52
N GLY A 196 -13.00 14.18 4.02
CA GLY A 196 -13.98 15.04 4.68
C GLY A 196 -13.43 15.67 5.96
N ARG A 197 -12.73 14.89 6.78
CA ARG A 197 -12.05 15.36 8.01
C ARG A 197 -10.88 16.31 7.70
N ILE A 198 -10.04 15.96 6.73
CA ILE A 198 -8.90 16.81 6.30
C ILE A 198 -9.39 18.09 5.58
N GLY A 199 -10.48 17.99 4.82
CA GLY A 199 -11.10 19.11 4.09
C GLY A 199 -11.67 20.18 5.02
N PHE A 200 -12.20 19.78 6.19
CA PHE A 200 -12.64 20.71 7.23
C PHE A 200 -11.49 21.61 7.72
N GLY A 201 -10.29 21.04 7.89
CA GLY A 201 -9.09 21.79 8.25
C GLY A 201 -8.66 22.81 7.18
N LYS A 202 -8.70 22.43 5.90
CA LYS A 202 -8.37 23.36 4.80
C LYS A 202 -9.39 24.48 4.63
N LYS A 203 -10.69 24.20 4.78
CA LYS A 203 -11.75 25.21 4.67
C LYS A 203 -11.65 26.26 5.79
N LYS A 204 -11.42 25.80 7.03
CA LYS A 204 -11.18 26.67 8.19
C LYS A 204 -9.93 27.55 8.01
N LYS A 205 -8.83 26.99 7.49
CA LYS A 205 -7.61 27.76 7.19
C LYS A 205 -7.82 28.84 6.11
N LYS A 206 -8.60 28.54 5.06
CA LYS A 206 -8.88 29.47 3.96
C LYS A 206 -9.76 30.65 4.41
N GLU A 207 -10.73 30.40 5.28
CA GLU A 207 -11.56 31.46 5.91
C GLU A 207 -10.72 32.39 6.80
N ILE A 208 -9.83 31.84 7.62
CA ILE A 208 -8.93 32.63 8.47
C ILE A 208 -8.00 33.51 7.62
N LEU A 209 -7.38 32.96 6.58
CA LEU A 209 -6.53 33.72 5.65
C LEU A 209 -7.30 34.84 4.96
N LYS A 210 -8.56 34.60 4.58
CA LYS A 210 -9.42 35.62 3.96
C LYS A 210 -9.73 36.76 4.93
N LYS A 211 -10.02 36.45 6.22
CA LYS A 211 -10.18 37.46 7.26
C LYS A 211 -8.91 38.29 7.48
N ILE A 212 -7.74 37.65 7.60
CA ILE A 212 -6.46 38.36 7.77
C ILE A 212 -6.17 39.28 6.58
N LEU A 213 -6.42 38.81 5.35
CA LEU A 213 -6.22 39.63 4.14
C LEU A 213 -7.16 40.84 4.09
N LEU A 214 -8.38 40.70 4.60
CA LEU A 214 -9.36 41.80 4.69
C LEU A 214 -8.90 42.85 5.71
N ILE A 215 -8.46 42.41 6.90
CA ILE A 215 -7.92 43.28 7.96
C ILE A 215 -6.67 44.02 7.48
N SER A 216 -5.76 43.32 6.79
CA SER A 216 -4.56 43.93 6.21
C SER A 216 -4.88 44.98 5.14
N LYS A 217 -5.93 44.76 4.33
CA LYS A 217 -6.40 45.75 3.35
C LYS A 217 -7.00 46.99 4.00
N GLU A 218 -7.73 46.85 5.10
CA GLU A 218 -8.26 48.01 5.85
C GLU A 218 -7.15 48.82 6.52
N LEU A 219 -6.23 48.16 7.22
CA LEU A 219 -5.06 48.82 7.81
C LEU A 219 -4.24 49.61 6.79
N ARG A 220 -4.08 49.07 5.58
CA ARG A 220 -3.36 49.74 4.48
C ARG A 220 -4.14 50.93 3.88
N LYS A 221 -5.47 50.96 4.02
CA LYS A 221 -6.31 52.11 3.65
C LYS A 221 -6.20 53.22 4.68
N MET A 222 -6.27 52.89 5.97
CA MET A 222 -6.13 53.86 7.06
C MET A 222 -4.75 54.54 7.08
N ALA A 223 -3.68 53.80 6.79
CA ALA A 223 -2.32 54.37 6.74
C ALA A 223 -2.03 55.29 5.53
N LYS A 224 -2.96 55.38 4.57
CA LYS A 224 -2.85 56.26 3.39
C LYS A 224 -3.76 57.49 3.45
N MET A 225 -4.53 57.62 4.53
CA MET A 225 -5.38 58.77 4.85
C MET A 225 -4.66 59.64 5.87
#